data_AF-S4NFI8-F1
#
_entry.id   AF-S4NFI8-F1
#
_cell.length_a   1.000
_cell.length_b   1.000
_cell.length_c   1.000
_cell.angle_alpha   90.00
_cell.angle_beta   90.00
_cell.angle_gamma   90.00
#
_symmetry.space_group_name_H-M   'P 1'
#
loop_
_entity.id
_entity.type
_entity.pdbx_description
1 polymer ?
#
loop_
_entity_poly.entity_id
_entity_poly.type
_entity_poly.pdbx_seq_one_letter_code
_entity_poly.pdbx_strand_id
1 'polypeptide(L)' 'VLRHNALSDDIPIAIAFKAMGICSDQEIMLLVGTEDIVVKKMAPCIIDCHNLKIFTQNQALTYIGAKLKVK' A
#
# COMPACT_ATOMS: atom_id res chain seq x y z
N VAL A 1 1.03 5.58 6.39
CA VAL A 1 0.53 4.27 6.85
C VAL A 1 -0.99 4.31 6.97
N LEU A 2 -1.65 3.17 6.85
CA LEU A 2 -3.10 2.98 6.95
C LEU A 2 -3.41 2.13 8.18
N ARG A 3 -4.30 2.63 9.03
CA ARG A 3 -4.83 1.92 10.20
C ARG A 3 -6.28 1.54 9.95
N HIS A 4 -6.62 0.28 10.21
CA HIS A 4 -7.99 -0.20 10.04
C HIS A 4 -8.37 -1.20 11.15
N ASN A 5 -9.62 -1.18 11.60
CA ASN A 5 -10.07 -1.98 12.75
C ASN A 5 -9.91 -3.49 12.53
N ALA A 6 -10.08 -3.95 11.29
CA ALA A 6 -9.93 -5.35 10.91
C ALA A 6 -8.46 -5.82 10.80
N LEU A 7 -7.48 -4.90 10.80
CA LEU A 7 -6.06 -5.23 10.69
C LEU A 7 -5.41 -5.29 12.07
N SER A 8 -4.50 -6.25 12.26
CA SER A 8 -3.69 -6.39 13.48
C SER A 8 -2.65 -5.28 13.56
N ASP A 9 -2.04 -4.94 12.43
CA ASP A 9 -0.99 -3.93 12.31
C ASP A 9 -1.36 -2.86 11.26
N ASP A 10 -0.72 -1.70 11.38
CA ASP A 10 -0.75 -0.69 10.33
C ASP A 10 -0.02 -1.19 9.08
N ILE A 11 -0.56 -0.84 7.90
CA ILE A 11 0.03 -1.23 6.62
C ILE A 11 0.40 0.00 5.78
N PRO A 12 1.44 -0.07 4.93
CA PRO A 12 1.70 0.96 3.94
C PRO A 12 0.48 1.18 3.03
N ILE A 13 0.10 2.45 2.82
CA ILE A 13 -1.09 2.80 2.03
C ILE A 13 -0.95 2.34 0.56
N ALA A 14 0.27 2.31 0.04
CA ALA A 14 0.56 1.81 -1.30
C ALA A 14 0.19 0.32 -1.47
N ILE A 15 0.33 -0.51 -0.43
CA ILE A 15 -0.10 -1.92 -0.48
C ILE A 15 -1.63 -2.00 -0.58
N ALA A 16 -2.35 -1.14 0.12
CA ALA A 16 -3.81 -1.08 0.03
C ALA A 16 -4.26 -0.71 -1.40
N PHE A 17 -3.60 0.27 -2.05
CA PHE A 17 -3.87 0.59 -3.46
C PHE A 17 -3.64 -0.60 -4.40
N LYS A 18 -2.52 -1.32 -4.23
CA LYS A 18 -2.24 -2.54 -5.02
C LYS A 18 -3.30 -3.62 -4.79
N ALA A 19 -3.77 -3.81 -3.56
CA ALA A 19 -4.85 -4.75 -3.24
C ALA A 19 -6.20 -4.36 -3.87
N MET A 20 -6.47 -3.06 -4.03
CA MET A 20 -7.63 -2.54 -4.76
C MET A 20 -7.51 -2.67 -6.29
N GLY A 21 -6.39 -3.19 -6.81
CA GLY A 21 -6.17 -3.43 -8.24
C GLY A 21 -5.28 -2.38 -8.92
N ILE A 22 -4.90 -1.31 -8.22
CA ILE A 22 -4.04 -0.25 -8.77
C ILE A 22 -2.59 -0.63 -8.49
N CYS A 23 -2.02 -1.45 -9.39
CA CYS A 23 -0.69 -2.03 -9.18
C CYS A 23 0.45 -1.10 -9.59
N SER A 24 0.21 -0.17 -10.51
CA SER A 24 1.21 0.77 -11.02
C SER A 24 1.50 1.88 -10.01
N ASP A 25 2.76 1.99 -9.56
CA ASP A 25 3.17 3.05 -8.63
C ASP A 25 2.98 4.45 -9.22
N GLN A 26 3.12 4.58 -10.55
CA GLN A 26 2.85 5.83 -11.25
C GLN A 26 1.37 6.21 -11.20
N GLU A 27 0.46 5.25 -11.39
CA GLU A 27 -0.99 5.50 -11.28
C GLU A 27 -1.37 5.88 -9.84
N ILE A 28 -0.79 5.21 -8.85
CA ILE A 28 -1.00 5.55 -7.43
C ILE A 28 -0.58 7.00 -7.17
N MET A 29 0.60 7.43 -7.63
CA MET A 29 1.06 8.81 -7.43
C MET A 29 0.16 9.83 -8.15
N LEU A 30 -0.28 9.53 -9.38
CA LEU A 30 -1.19 10.41 -10.12
C LEU A 30 -2.55 10.57 -9.44
N LEU A 31 -3.06 9.51 -8.80
CA LEU A 31 -4.33 9.55 -8.08
C LEU A 31 -4.25 10.29 -6.75
N VAL A 32 -3.10 10.23 -6.08
CA VAL A 32 -2.90 10.83 -4.75
C VAL A 32 -2.55 12.31 -4.88
N GLY A 33 -1.73 12.67 -5.86
CA GLY A 33 -1.28 14.03 -6.12
C GLY A 33 0.18 14.07 -6.58
N THR A 34 0.48 14.97 -7.51
CA THR A 34 1.82 15.14 -8.11
C THR A 34 2.61 16.29 -7.47
N GLU A 35 2.06 16.94 -6.45
CA GLU A 35 2.77 18.00 -5.73
C GLU A 35 3.97 17.42 -4.97
N ASP A 36 5.10 18.13 -4.98
CA ASP A 36 6.35 17.68 -4.37
C ASP A 36 6.20 17.26 -2.89
N ILE A 37 5.35 17.97 -2.13
CA ILE A 37 5.05 17.65 -0.73
C ILE A 37 4.32 16.31 -0.60
N VAL A 38 3.40 16.01 -1.51
CA VAL A 38 2.61 14.77 -1.52
C VAL A 38 3.49 13.61 -1.93
N VAL A 39 4.27 13.78 -3.02
CA VAL A 39 5.21 12.77 -3.52
C VAL A 39 6.24 12.41 -2.45
N LYS A 40 6.85 13.40 -1.77
CA LYS A 40 7.81 13.16 -0.69
C LYS A 40 7.20 12.38 0.48
N LYS A 41 5.94 12.65 0.82
CA LYS A 41 5.23 11.92 1.89
C LYS A 41 4.85 10.50 1.48
N MET A 42 4.58 10.27 0.19
CA MET A 42 4.14 8.98 -0.33
C MET A 42 5.30 8.04 -0.66
N ALA A 43 6.47 8.59 -1.03
CA ALA A 43 7.65 7.82 -1.42
C ALA A 43 8.04 6.70 -0.43
N PRO A 44 8.06 6.89 0.90
CA PRO A 44 8.37 5.81 1.84
C PRO A 44 7.42 4.60 1.71
N CYS A 45 6.12 4.83 1.47
CA CYS A 45 5.15 3.75 1.32
C CYS A 45 5.40 2.92 0.05
N ILE A 46 5.90 3.54 -1.02
CA ILE A 46 6.26 2.85 -2.27
C ILE A 46 7.57 2.08 -2.11
N ILE A 47 8.54 2.64 -1.38
CA ILE A 47 9.79 1.96 -1.03
C ILE A 47 9.49 0.72 -0.18
N ASP A 48 8.59 0.81 0.80
CA ASP A 48 8.16 -0.34 1.60
C ASP A 48 7.55 -1.46 0.74
N CYS A 49 6.71 -1.12 -0.26
CA CYS A 49 6.19 -2.10 -1.21
C CYS A 49 7.29 -2.86 -1.95
N HIS A 50 8.33 -2.14 -2.41
CA HIS A 50 9.48 -2.74 -3.10
C HIS A 50 10.29 -3.64 -2.18
N ASN A 51 10.55 -3.19 -0.95
CA ASN A 51 11.28 -3.97 0.06
C ASN A 51 10.54 -5.26 0.43
N LEU A 52 9.20 -5.20 0.50
CA LEU A 52 8.32 -6.35 0.75
C LEU A 52 8.05 -7.20 -0.49
N LYS A 53 8.57 -6.81 -1.67
CA LYS A 53 8.40 -7.50 -2.96
C LYS A 53 6.93 -7.65 -3.38
N ILE A 54 6.11 -6.64 -3.12
CA ILE A 54 4.68 -6.62 -3.45
C ILE A 54 4.46 -5.77 -4.71
N PHE A 55 4.27 -6.45 -5.84
CA PHE A 55 4.10 -5.84 -7.16
C PHE A 55 2.73 -6.12 -7.76
N THR A 56 2.06 -7.20 -7.34
CA THR A 56 0.77 -7.63 -7.90
C THR A 56 -0.35 -7.53 -6.87
N GLN A 57 -1.59 -7.49 -7.36
CA GLN A 57 -2.78 -7.50 -6.52
C GLN A 57 -2.83 -8.73 -5.61
N ASN A 58 -2.57 -9.93 -6.14
CA ASN A 58 -2.59 -11.16 -5.34
C ASN A 58 -1.56 -11.15 -4.21
N GLN A 59 -0.36 -10.60 -4.45
CA GLN A 59 0.65 -10.46 -3.40
C GLN A 59 0.19 -9.48 -2.31
N ALA A 60 -0.40 -8.35 -2.71
CA ALA A 60 -0.94 -7.36 -1.78
C ALA A 60 -2.10 -7.94 -0.94
N LEU A 61 -3.03 -8.67 -1.57
CA LEU A 61 -4.12 -9.36 -0.88
C LEU A 61 -3.60 -10.43 0.09
N THR A 62 -2.58 -11.19 -0.30
CA THR A 62 -1.95 -12.21 0.57
C THR A 62 -1.30 -11.55 1.79
N TYR A 63 -0.58 -10.44 1.59
CA TYR A 63 0.04 -9.67 2.67
C TYR A 63 -1.00 -9.11 3.65
N ILE A 64 -2.08 -8.51 3.14
CA ILE A 64 -3.16 -7.99 3.98
C ILE A 64 -3.87 -9.13 4.71
N GLY A 65 -4.13 -10.25 4.04
CA GLY A 65 -4.75 -11.44 4.63
C GLY A 65 -3.99 -11.98 5.83
N ALA A 66 -2.65 -12.00 5.77
CA ALA A 66 -1.79 -12.41 6.88
C ALA A 66 -1.82 -11.43 8.08
N LYS A 67 -2.31 -10.20 7.88
CA LYS A 67 -2.42 -9.13 8.89
C LYS A 67 -3.86 -8.86 9.33
N LEU A 68 -4.80 -9.73 8.99
CA LEU A 68 -6.16 -9.65 9.51
C LEU A 68 -6.19 -10.11 10.98
N LYS A 69 -6.98 -9.42 11.80
CA LYS A 69 -7.32 -9.93 13.13
C LYS A 69 -8.18 -11.17 12.96
N VAL A 70 -7.61 -12.34 13.23
CA VAL A 70 -8.39 -13.57 13.40
C VAL A 70 -9.21 -13.39 14.69
N LYS A 71 -10.54 -13.49 14.57
CA LYS A 71 -11.44 -13.50 15.73
C LYS A 71 -11.33 -14.81 16.47
#